data_AF-A0A7W0U1X2-F1
#
_entry.id   AF-A0A7W0U1X2-F1
#
_cell.length_a   1.000
_cell.length_b   1.000
_cell.length_c   1.000
_cell.angle_alpha   90.00
_cell.angle_beta   90.00
_cell.angle_gamma   90.00
#
_symmetry.space_group_name_H-M   'P 1'
#
loop_
_entity.id
_entity.type
_entity.pdbx_description
1 polymer ?
#
loop_
_entity_poly.entity_id
_entity_poly.type
_entity_poly.pdbx_seq_one_letter_code
_entity_poly.pdbx_strand_id
1 'polypeptide(L)'
;MAVNGMLVGASLDQAIKQLPARHRIGVRAYSGYSQAADLDNGVAWYGGLGLVAAALALAVAAPALGFGRERSDRHLRSITAVATVGWLVVTAWAAPLSFSQRTASDTQALTAIFDSFEQLNLLRAGLQLLALATLAGTLVLHLAASARR
;
A
#
# COMPACT_ATOMS: atom_id res chain seq x y z
N MET A 1 -6.06 0.61 12.49
CA MET A 1 -6.48 1.78 11.71
C MET A 1 -5.33 2.75 11.46
N ALA A 2 -4.73 3.35 12.49
CA ALA A 2 -3.73 4.43 12.34
C ALA A 2 -2.57 4.09 11.36
N VAL A 3 -1.87 2.97 11.58
CA VAL A 3 -0.74 2.55 10.73
C VAL A 3 -1.17 2.32 9.27
N ASN A 4 -2.33 1.68 9.05
CA ASN A 4 -2.87 1.47 7.70
C ASN A 4 -3.30 2.81 7.06
N GLY A 5 -3.81 3.76 7.84
CA GLY A 5 -4.10 5.12 7.39
C GLY A 5 -2.84 5.88 6.96
N MET A 6 -1.74 5.78 7.73
CA MET A 6 -0.45 6.36 7.35
C MET A 6 0.07 5.74 6.05
N LEU A 7 -0.01 4.43 5.91
CA LEU A 7 0.42 3.71 4.71
C LEU A 7 -0.41 4.15 3.46
N VAL A 8 -1.73 4.21 3.59
CA VAL A 8 -2.62 4.75 2.55
C VAL A 8 -2.24 6.17 2.18
N GLY A 9 -2.06 7.05 3.19
CA GLY A 9 -1.67 8.43 2.97
C GLY A 9 -0.38 8.56 2.18
N ALA A 10 0.61 7.71 2.47
CA ALA A 10 1.87 7.71 1.75
C ALA A 10 1.73 7.27 0.28
N SER A 11 0.93 6.23 0.02
CA SER A 11 0.64 5.80 -1.36
C SER A 11 -0.20 6.83 -2.13
N LEU A 12 -1.11 7.55 -1.45
CA LEU A 12 -1.87 8.65 -2.06
C LEU A 12 -1.01 9.88 -2.35
N ASP A 13 -0.07 10.24 -1.47
CA ASP A 13 0.91 11.30 -1.76
C ASP A 13 1.71 10.96 -3.01
N GLN A 14 2.16 9.71 -3.13
CA GLN A 14 2.88 9.26 -4.31
C GLN A 14 2.02 9.27 -5.58
N ALA A 15 0.77 8.82 -5.50
CA ALA A 15 -0.15 8.75 -6.65
C ALA A 15 -0.65 10.13 -7.11
N ILE A 16 -0.95 11.05 -6.17
CA ILE A 16 -1.60 12.33 -6.48
C ILE A 16 -0.57 13.43 -6.73
N LYS A 17 0.56 13.40 -6.01
CA LYS A 17 1.55 14.49 -6.06
C LYS A 17 2.84 14.07 -6.74
N GLN A 18 3.51 13.05 -6.23
CA GLN A 18 4.88 12.76 -6.65
C GLN A 18 4.95 12.26 -8.11
N LEU A 19 4.22 11.20 -8.44
CA LEU A 19 4.24 10.64 -9.78
C LEU A 19 3.76 11.62 -10.85
N PRO A 20 2.66 12.39 -10.66
CA PRO A 20 2.26 13.41 -11.63
C PRO A 20 3.28 14.54 -11.79
N ALA A 21 4.06 14.86 -10.75
CA ALA A 21 5.09 15.90 -10.84
C ALA A 21 6.17 15.55 -11.88
N ARG A 22 6.43 14.26 -12.15
CA ARG A 22 7.41 13.82 -13.15
C ARG A 22 7.16 14.38 -14.55
N HIS A 23 5.89 14.62 -14.90
CA HIS A 23 5.50 15.21 -16.18
C HIS A 23 5.79 16.72 -16.26
N ARG A 24 5.98 17.39 -15.12
CA ARG A 24 6.27 18.82 -15.04
C ARG A 24 7.77 19.11 -14.91
N ILE A 25 8.46 18.34 -14.08
CA ILE A 25 9.90 18.55 -13.81
C ILE A 25 10.82 17.71 -14.71
N GLY A 26 10.24 16.76 -15.46
CA GLY A 26 10.98 15.83 -16.30
C GLY A 26 11.41 14.56 -15.55
N VAL A 27 11.45 13.45 -16.28
CA VAL A 27 11.64 12.11 -15.72
C VAL A 27 13.03 11.90 -15.09
N ARG A 28 14.07 12.56 -15.60
CA ARG A 28 15.43 12.50 -15.04
C ARG A 28 15.52 13.20 -13.70
N ALA A 29 14.93 14.40 -13.59
CA ALA A 29 14.88 15.13 -12.33
C ALA A 29 14.08 14.36 -11.27
N TYR A 30 12.95 13.78 -11.68
CA TYR A 30 12.16 12.91 -10.82
C TYR A 30 12.92 11.65 -10.38
N SER A 31 13.64 10.98 -11.28
CA SER A 31 14.50 9.84 -10.93
C SER A 31 15.57 10.21 -9.89
N GLY A 32 16.23 11.35 -10.05
CA GLY A 32 17.17 11.86 -9.05
C GLY A 32 16.52 12.09 -7.68
N TYR A 33 15.34 12.71 -7.66
CA TYR A 33 14.54 12.87 -6.43
C TYR A 33 14.16 11.52 -5.81
N SER A 34 13.57 10.60 -6.58
CA SER A 34 13.10 9.31 -6.08
C SER A 34 14.25 8.43 -5.58
N GLN A 35 15.41 8.50 -6.21
CA GLN A 35 16.60 7.81 -5.72
C GLN A 35 17.07 8.35 -4.36
N ALA A 36 17.13 9.67 -4.18
CA ALA A 36 17.58 10.30 -2.93
C ALA A 36 16.53 10.23 -1.81
N ALA A 37 15.24 10.32 -2.15
CA ALA A 37 14.15 10.32 -1.19
C ALA A 37 13.66 8.90 -0.89
N ASP A 38 13.22 8.15 -1.90
CA ASP A 38 12.49 6.89 -1.72
C ASP A 38 13.42 5.68 -1.61
N LEU A 39 14.45 5.61 -2.48
CA LEU A 39 15.33 4.43 -2.56
C LEU A 39 16.52 4.48 -1.61
N ASP A 40 16.80 5.64 -1.03
CA ASP A 40 17.83 5.80 0.00
C ASP A 40 17.15 5.93 1.37
N ASN A 41 16.86 7.16 1.79
CA ASN A 41 16.26 7.45 3.10
C ASN A 41 14.91 6.74 3.34
N GLY A 42 14.11 6.59 2.28
CA GLY A 42 12.75 6.08 2.35
C GLY A 42 12.61 4.58 2.52
N VAL A 43 13.61 3.77 2.18
CA VAL A 43 13.45 2.29 2.12
C VAL A 43 13.11 1.71 3.48
N ALA A 44 13.87 2.08 4.53
CA ALA A 44 13.62 1.58 5.87
C ALA A 44 12.26 2.06 6.40
N TRP A 45 11.90 3.31 6.10
CA TRP A 45 10.62 3.91 6.51
C TRP A 45 9.43 3.19 5.85
N TYR A 46 9.41 3.09 4.53
CA TYR A 46 8.32 2.46 3.79
C TYR A 46 8.25 0.95 4.01
N GLY A 47 9.40 0.28 4.08
CA GLY A 47 9.48 -1.15 4.36
C GLY A 47 8.93 -1.49 5.74
N GLY A 48 9.37 -0.76 6.77
CA GLY A 48 8.87 -0.93 8.14
C GLY A 48 7.39 -0.63 8.27
N LEU A 49 6.94 0.52 7.74
CA LEU A 49 5.54 0.92 7.77
C LEU A 49 4.63 -0.11 7.07
N GLY A 50 5.05 -0.56 5.88
CA GLY A 50 4.32 -1.55 5.11
C GLY A 50 4.20 -2.90 5.81
N LEU A 51 5.31 -3.41 6.36
CA LEU A 51 5.33 -4.70 7.06
C LEU A 51 4.44 -4.67 8.32
N VAL A 52 4.56 -3.62 9.13
CA VAL A 52 3.75 -3.47 10.35
C VAL A 52 2.27 -3.33 10.00
N ALA A 53 1.93 -2.53 8.97
CA ALA A 53 0.55 -2.36 8.53
C ALA A 53 -0.08 -3.69 8.10
N ALA A 54 0.63 -4.49 7.29
CA ALA A 54 0.15 -5.79 6.84
C ALA A 54 0.03 -6.81 7.96
N ALA A 55 1.02 -6.89 8.86
CA ALA A 55 0.97 -7.79 10.02
C ALA A 55 -0.27 -7.51 10.88
N LEU A 56 -0.54 -6.24 11.19
CA LEU A 56 -1.72 -5.84 11.95
C LEU A 56 -3.03 -6.13 11.22
N ALA A 57 -3.10 -5.86 9.90
CA ALA A 57 -4.29 -6.14 9.11
C ALA A 57 -4.60 -7.65 9.05
N LEU A 58 -3.58 -8.49 8.86
CA LEU A 58 -3.72 -9.94 8.85
C LEU A 58 -4.08 -10.51 10.22
N ALA A 59 -3.56 -9.94 11.31
CA ALA A 59 -3.94 -10.32 12.67
C ALA A 59 -5.45 -10.10 12.93
N VAL A 60 -6.01 -8.98 12.47
CA VAL A 60 -7.46 -8.71 12.56
C VAL A 60 -8.26 -9.68 11.68
N ALA A 61 -7.72 -10.03 10.50
CA ALA A 61 -8.37 -10.93 9.56
C ALA A 61 -8.31 -12.42 9.95
N ALA A 62 -7.35 -12.82 10.79
CA ALA A 62 -7.09 -14.22 11.13
C ALA A 62 -8.34 -15.03 11.54
N PRO A 63 -9.30 -14.50 12.34
CA PRO A 63 -10.50 -15.26 12.71
C PRO A 63 -11.39 -15.67 11.53
N ALA A 64 -11.35 -14.95 10.40
CA ALA A 64 -12.08 -15.33 9.19
C ALA A 64 -11.48 -16.58 8.51
N LEU A 65 -10.20 -16.88 8.77
CA LEU A 65 -9.47 -18.05 8.24
C LEU A 65 -9.71 -19.33 9.06
N GLY A 66 -10.68 -19.34 9.96
CA GLY A 66 -11.03 -20.50 10.79
C GLY A 66 -10.62 -20.39 12.26
N PHE A 67 -9.98 -19.29 12.67
CA PHE A 67 -9.48 -19.08 14.04
C PHE A 67 -10.50 -18.41 15.00
N GLY A 68 -11.80 -18.30 14.65
CA GLY A 68 -12.80 -17.68 15.55
C GLY A 68 -14.28 -18.02 15.32
N ARG A 69 -15.11 -17.72 16.34
CA ARG A 69 -16.54 -18.11 16.43
C ARG A 69 -17.53 -17.05 15.93
N GLU A 70 -17.14 -15.79 15.74
CA GLU A 70 -18.06 -14.72 15.33
C GLU A 70 -18.25 -14.68 13.80
N ARG A 71 -19.52 -14.67 13.36
CA ARG A 71 -19.92 -14.78 11.94
C ARG A 71 -20.25 -13.44 11.29
N SER A 72 -20.59 -12.40 12.06
CA SER A 72 -21.21 -11.16 11.55
C SER A 72 -20.28 -10.32 10.67
N ASP A 73 -18.97 -10.32 10.93
CA ASP A 73 -17.96 -9.51 10.23
C ASP A 73 -16.97 -10.34 9.39
N ARG A 74 -17.23 -11.66 9.27
CA ARG A 74 -16.36 -12.60 8.54
C ARG A 74 -16.05 -12.13 7.11
N HIS A 75 -17.04 -11.59 6.41
CA HIS A 75 -16.90 -11.10 5.05
C HIS A 75 -15.91 -9.92 4.95
N LEU A 76 -16.01 -8.94 5.86
CA LEU A 76 -15.09 -7.80 5.89
C LEU A 76 -13.65 -8.25 6.18
N ARG A 77 -13.48 -9.14 7.17
CA ARG A 77 -12.18 -9.70 7.52
C ARG A 77 -11.55 -10.50 6.37
N SER A 78 -12.35 -11.28 5.63
CA SER A 78 -11.88 -11.97 4.41
C SER A 78 -11.42 -10.98 3.34
N ILE A 79 -12.17 -9.90 3.11
CA ILE A 79 -11.77 -8.87 2.15
C ILE A 79 -10.50 -8.16 2.62
N THR A 80 -10.36 -7.85 3.92
CA THR A 80 -9.12 -7.31 4.49
C THR A 80 -7.94 -8.23 4.21
N ALA A 81 -8.08 -9.55 4.41
CA ALA A 81 -7.02 -10.51 4.14
C ALA A 81 -6.61 -10.49 2.65
N VAL A 82 -7.59 -10.62 1.75
CA VAL A 82 -7.35 -10.65 0.30
C VAL A 82 -6.71 -9.35 -0.18
N ALA A 83 -7.23 -8.20 0.26
CA ALA A 83 -6.70 -6.89 -0.08
C ALA A 83 -5.26 -6.71 0.42
N THR A 84 -4.96 -7.14 1.65
CA THR A 84 -3.62 -7.05 2.24
C THR A 84 -2.62 -7.95 1.52
N VAL A 85 -3.01 -9.20 1.22
CA VAL A 85 -2.16 -10.14 0.46
C VAL A 85 -1.94 -9.63 -0.96
N GLY A 86 -3.00 -9.16 -1.64
CA GLY A 86 -2.88 -8.53 -2.94
C GLY A 86 -1.91 -7.35 -2.92
N TRP A 87 -2.01 -6.50 -1.91
CA TRP A 87 -1.09 -5.36 -1.73
C TRP A 87 0.37 -5.81 -1.56
N LEU A 88 0.62 -6.86 -0.76
CA LEU A 88 1.96 -7.43 -0.60
C LEU A 88 2.53 -7.93 -1.93
N VAL A 89 1.74 -8.65 -2.72
CA VAL A 89 2.15 -9.16 -4.05
C VAL A 89 2.48 -8.01 -4.99
N VAL A 90 1.60 -7.01 -5.10
CA VAL A 90 1.84 -5.85 -5.97
C VAL A 90 3.08 -5.08 -5.51
N THR A 91 3.31 -4.97 -4.21
CA THR A 91 4.51 -4.33 -3.65
C THR A 91 5.78 -5.12 -3.96
N ALA A 92 5.73 -6.45 -3.91
CA ALA A 92 6.85 -7.32 -4.27
C ALA A 92 7.26 -7.18 -5.74
N TRP A 93 6.36 -6.76 -6.63
CA TRP A 93 6.68 -6.41 -8.03
C TRP A 93 7.06 -4.93 -8.20
N ALA A 94 6.36 -4.02 -7.53
CA ALA A 94 6.58 -2.58 -7.65
C ALA A 94 7.95 -2.15 -7.09
N ALA A 95 8.41 -2.78 -6.00
CA ALA A 95 9.69 -2.48 -5.39
C ALA A 95 10.87 -2.70 -6.34
N PRO A 96 11.12 -3.91 -6.89
CA PRO A 96 12.24 -4.13 -7.80
C PRO A 96 12.14 -3.30 -9.09
N LEU A 97 10.92 -3.05 -9.59
CA LEU A 97 10.70 -2.14 -10.71
C LEU A 97 11.16 -0.71 -10.39
N SER A 98 10.84 -0.19 -9.21
CA SER A 98 11.32 1.13 -8.79
C SER A 98 12.84 1.15 -8.62
N PHE A 99 13.44 0.08 -8.07
CA PHE A 99 14.91 0.00 -7.91
C PHE A 99 15.67 -0.04 -9.25
N SER A 100 15.08 -0.60 -10.31
CA SER A 100 15.72 -0.68 -11.63
C SER A 100 15.98 0.70 -12.27
N GLN A 101 15.35 1.76 -11.76
CA GLN A 101 15.62 3.13 -12.18
C GLN A 101 17.09 3.54 -11.99
N ARG A 102 17.81 2.92 -11.03
CA ARG A 102 19.24 3.19 -10.75
C ARG A 102 20.16 2.79 -11.90
N THR A 103 19.74 1.81 -12.70
CA THR A 103 20.52 1.27 -13.82
C THR A 103 20.07 1.77 -15.18
N ALA A 104 18.96 2.52 -15.23
CA ALA A 104 18.44 3.07 -16.48
C ALA A 104 19.29 4.26 -16.94
N SER A 105 19.84 4.18 -18.16
CA SER A 105 20.76 5.16 -18.72
C SER A 105 20.06 6.24 -19.57
N ASP A 106 18.93 5.90 -20.18
CA ASP A 106 18.20 6.79 -21.07
C ASP A 106 16.85 7.25 -20.50
N THR A 107 16.33 8.31 -21.12
CA THR A 107 15.08 8.94 -20.69
C THR A 107 13.88 8.03 -20.99
N GLN A 108 13.95 7.22 -22.05
CA GLN A 108 12.85 6.36 -22.49
C GLN A 108 12.62 5.18 -21.54
N ALA A 109 13.70 4.52 -21.10
CA ALA A 109 13.64 3.45 -20.11
C ALA A 109 13.10 3.97 -18.77
N LEU A 110 13.55 5.15 -18.33
CA LEU A 110 13.02 5.78 -17.11
C LEU A 110 11.51 6.04 -17.22
N THR A 111 11.04 6.56 -18.35
CA THR A 111 9.59 6.78 -18.58
C THR A 111 8.83 5.46 -18.49
N ALA A 112 9.29 4.40 -19.18
CA ALA A 112 8.63 3.10 -19.16
C ALA A 112 8.57 2.49 -17.74
N ILE A 113 9.64 2.64 -16.95
CA ILE A 113 9.69 2.22 -15.55
C ILE A 113 8.62 2.97 -14.74
N PHE A 114 8.57 4.30 -14.83
CA PHE A 114 7.65 5.08 -14.01
C PHE A 114 6.19 4.95 -14.44
N ASP A 115 5.91 4.77 -15.72
CA ASP A 115 4.54 4.52 -16.20
C ASP A 115 4.03 3.16 -15.69
N SER A 116 4.88 2.14 -15.73
CA SER A 116 4.56 0.83 -15.16
C SER A 116 4.41 0.91 -13.63
N PHE A 117 5.31 1.64 -12.96
CA PHE A 117 5.24 1.83 -11.51
C PHE A 117 4.02 2.63 -11.08
N GLU A 118 3.56 3.61 -11.87
CA GLU A 118 2.35 4.37 -11.59
C GLU A 118 1.11 3.48 -11.55
N GLN A 119 0.97 2.56 -12.52
CA GLN A 119 -0.13 1.59 -12.53
C GLN A 119 -0.10 0.70 -11.29
N LEU A 120 1.08 0.20 -10.92
CA LEU A 120 1.24 -0.61 -9.72
C LEU A 120 0.98 0.19 -8.43
N ASN A 121 1.38 1.46 -8.37
CA ASN A 121 1.13 2.32 -7.22
C ASN A 121 -0.36 2.66 -7.06
N LEU A 122 -1.08 2.89 -8.17
CA LEU A 122 -2.53 3.07 -8.14
C LEU A 122 -3.24 1.82 -7.61
N LEU A 123 -2.83 0.64 -8.09
CA LEU A 123 -3.36 -0.62 -7.60
C LEU A 123 -3.05 -0.84 -6.11
N ARG A 124 -1.82 -0.52 -5.66
CA ARG A 124 -1.44 -0.55 -4.24
C ARG A 124 -2.34 0.36 -3.41
N ALA A 125 -2.51 1.62 -3.82
CA ALA A 125 -3.33 2.59 -3.11
C ALA A 125 -4.79 2.10 -2.99
N GLY A 126 -5.36 1.57 -4.07
CA GLY A 126 -6.71 0.99 -4.08
C GLY A 126 -6.85 -0.18 -3.10
N LEU A 127 -5.89 -1.12 -3.10
CA LEU A 127 -5.91 -2.28 -2.20
C LEU A 127 -5.75 -1.86 -0.73
N GLN A 128 -4.89 -0.90 -0.43
CA GLN A 128 -4.73 -0.37 0.93
C GLN A 128 -5.98 0.38 1.40
N LEU A 129 -6.62 1.17 0.52
CA LEU A 129 -7.89 1.83 0.82
C LEU A 129 -8.99 0.82 1.13
N LEU A 130 -9.10 -0.24 0.33
CA LEU A 130 -10.05 -1.32 0.56
C LEU A 130 -9.79 -2.03 1.90
N ALA A 131 -8.52 -2.35 2.19
CA ALA A 131 -8.13 -2.94 3.47
C ALA A 131 -8.50 -2.02 4.64
N LEU A 132 -8.21 -0.72 4.55
CA LEU A 132 -8.54 0.25 5.59
C LEU A 132 -10.05 0.41 5.78
N ALA A 133 -10.84 0.47 4.70
CA ALA A 133 -12.30 0.59 4.76
C ALA A 133 -12.95 -0.63 5.42
N THR A 134 -12.50 -1.84 5.07
CA THR A 134 -13.03 -3.08 5.66
C THR A 134 -12.59 -3.28 7.10
N LEU A 135 -11.39 -2.85 7.44
CA LEU A 135 -10.90 -2.75 8.81
C LEU A 135 -11.76 -1.77 9.65
N ALA A 136 -12.11 -0.60 9.11
CA ALA A 136 -12.99 0.35 9.79
C ALA A 136 -14.40 -0.23 10.00
N GLY A 137 -14.97 -0.88 8.98
CA GLY A 137 -16.26 -1.57 9.10
C GLY A 137 -16.24 -2.70 10.14
N THR A 138 -15.15 -3.47 10.20
CA THR A 138 -14.95 -4.52 11.22
C THR A 138 -14.98 -3.93 12.63
N LEU A 139 -14.31 -2.79 12.84
CA LEU A 139 -14.31 -2.08 14.11
C LEU A 139 -15.73 -1.59 14.48
N VAL A 140 -16.45 -0.98 13.54
CA VAL A 140 -17.83 -0.50 13.78
C VAL A 140 -18.74 -1.65 14.19
N LEU A 141 -18.69 -2.79 13.49
CA LEU A 141 -19.48 -3.97 13.84
C LEU A 141 -19.11 -4.54 15.22
N HIS A 142 -17.82 -4.55 15.56
CA HIS A 142 -17.36 -4.97 16.88
C HIS A 142 -17.91 -4.08 18.00
N LEU A 143 -17.79 -2.75 17.85
CA LEU A 143 -18.32 -1.79 18.82
C LEU A 143 -19.85 -1.89 18.97
N ALA A 144 -20.57 -2.05 17.85
CA ALA A 144 -22.02 -2.20 17.85
C ALA A 144 -22.48 -3.53 18.49
N ALA A 145 -21.65 -4.57 18.52
CA ALA A 145 -21.93 -5.81 19.22
C ALA A 145 -21.63 -5.68 20.73
N SER A 146 -20.54 -4.99 21.09
CA SER A 146 -20.18 -4.71 22.49
C SER A 146 -21.21 -3.85 23.21
N ALA A 147 -21.82 -2.88 22.54
CA ALA A 147 -22.84 -2.01 23.12
C ALA A 147 -24.21 -2.69 23.37
N ARG A 148 -24.43 -3.89 22.83
CA ARG A 148 -25.67 -4.68 23.01
C ARG A 148 -25.56 -5.73 24.13
N ARG A 149 -24.38 -5.89 24.72
CA ARG A 149 -24.14 -6.80 25.85
C ARG A 149 -24.15 -6.00 27.15
#